data_AF-A0A1F7PM62-F1
#
_entry.id   AF-A0A1F7PM62-F1
#
_cell.length_a   1.000
_cell.length_b   1.000
_cell.length_c   1.000
_cell.angle_alpha   90.00
_cell.angle_beta   90.00
_cell.angle_gamma   90.00
#
_symmetry.space_group_name_H-M   'P 1'
#
loop_
_entity.id
_entity.type
_entity.pdbx_description
1 polymer ?
#
loop_
_entity_poly.entity_id
_entity_poly.type
_entity_poly.pdbx_seq_one_letter_code
_entity_poly.pdbx_strand_id
1 'polypeptide(L)'
;MGVDVHGRDSTKAACRAVSDAIRHSSLPLLRTYLEGGGRILIDVTVGVPNADSLDVEQVQRELPLGEVTVSAVEGGLRVPGADTLIACAAVTVCVEEASG
;
A
#
# COMPACT_ATOMS: atom_id res chain seq x y z
N MET A 1 3.63 -8.16 3.38
CA MET A 1 3.94 -7.81 4.80
C MET A 1 5.24 -7.03 4.83
N GLY A 2 5.39 -6.06 5.74
CA GLY A 2 6.58 -5.24 5.86
C GLY A 2 7.00 -5.06 7.31
N VAL A 3 8.30 -4.85 7.55
CA VAL A 3 8.87 -4.77 8.89
C VAL A 3 9.82 -3.58 8.95
N ASP A 4 9.73 -2.77 9.99
CA ASP A 4 10.83 -1.91 10.44
C ASP A 4 11.40 -2.48 11.73
N VAL A 5 12.71 -2.74 11.77
CA VAL A 5 13.34 -3.52 12.84
C VAL A 5 13.90 -2.67 13.99
N HIS A 6 14.15 -1.37 13.74
CA HIS A 6 14.92 -0.52 14.66
C HIS A 6 14.40 0.92 14.78
N GLY A 7 13.53 1.39 13.90
CA GLY A 7 13.14 2.80 13.82
C GLY A 7 11.85 3.15 14.53
N ARG A 8 11.05 2.14 14.93
CA ARG A 8 9.63 2.32 15.30
C ARG A 8 8.87 3.11 14.23
N ASP A 9 9.26 2.91 12.97
CA ASP A 9 8.78 3.69 11.83
C ASP A 9 7.65 2.94 11.12
N SER A 10 6.42 3.33 11.45
CA SER A 10 5.20 2.76 10.87
C SER A 10 5.14 2.97 9.36
N THR A 11 5.64 4.10 8.85
CA THR A 11 5.68 4.40 7.42
C THR A 11 6.62 3.47 6.68
N LYS A 12 7.84 3.29 7.18
CA LYS A 12 8.81 2.38 6.56
C LYS A 12 8.33 0.93 6.57
N ALA A 13 7.69 0.49 7.66
CA ALA A 13 7.06 -0.84 7.70
C ALA A 13 5.93 -0.95 6.66
N ALA A 14 5.09 0.07 6.52
CA ALA A 14 3.99 0.12 5.56
C ALA A 14 4.46 0.13 4.10
N CYS A 15 5.42 0.98 3.73
CA CYS A 15 5.99 1.02 2.38
C CYS A 15 6.55 -0.35 1.98
N ARG A 16 7.27 -1.01 2.90
CA ARG A 16 7.74 -2.39 2.70
C ARG A 16 6.58 -3.37 2.50
N ALA A 17 5.49 -3.21 3.25
CA ALA A 17 4.32 -4.08 3.13
C ALA A 17 3.62 -3.93 1.78
N VAL A 18 3.47 -2.70 1.28
CA VAL A 18 2.90 -2.41 -0.04
C VAL A 18 3.82 -2.92 -1.15
N SER A 19 5.12 -2.64 -1.07
CA SER A 19 6.12 -3.14 -2.02
C SER A 19 6.09 -4.66 -2.13
N ASP A 20 6.03 -5.35 -0.98
CA ASP A 20 5.91 -6.82 -0.91
C ASP A 20 4.60 -7.32 -1.55
N ALA A 21 3.47 -6.63 -1.31
CA ALA A 21 2.17 -7.01 -1.87
C ALA A 21 2.12 -6.94 -3.40
N ILE A 22 2.78 -5.96 -4.03
CA ILE A 22 2.75 -5.79 -5.48
C ILE A 22 3.87 -6.52 -6.22
N ARG A 23 5.00 -6.80 -5.54
CA ARG A 23 6.23 -7.34 -6.18
C ARG A 23 6.02 -8.70 -6.84
N HIS A 24 5.05 -9.48 -6.38
CA HIS A 24 4.77 -10.83 -6.88
C HIS A 24 3.57 -10.90 -7.84
N SER A 25 3.00 -9.76 -8.22
CA SER A 25 1.88 -9.67 -9.14
C SER A 25 2.28 -8.95 -10.42
N SER A 26 1.83 -9.47 -11.56
CA SER A 26 2.01 -8.83 -12.88
C SER A 26 0.66 -8.66 -13.53
N LEU A 27 0.27 -7.41 -13.78
CA LEU A 27 -1.02 -7.03 -14.36
C LEU A 27 -0.82 -6.13 -15.60
N PRO A 28 -0.21 -6.65 -16.70
CA PRO A 28 0.12 -5.83 -17.87
C PRO A 28 -1.11 -5.20 -18.55
N LEU A 29 -2.28 -5.85 -18.45
CA LEU A 29 -3.55 -5.39 -19.02
C LEU A 29 -3.99 -4.01 -18.48
N LEU A 30 -3.55 -3.64 -17.28
CA LEU A 30 -3.85 -2.34 -16.67
C LEU A 30 -3.42 -1.17 -17.57
N ARG A 31 -2.26 -1.26 -18.22
CA ARG A 31 -1.83 -0.21 -19.16
C ARG A 31 -2.77 -0.06 -20.34
N THR A 32 -3.28 -1.16 -20.87
CA THR A 32 -4.21 -1.15 -22.00
C THR A 32 -5.52 -0.45 -21.63
N TYR A 33 -6.03 -0.64 -20.41
CA TYR A 33 -7.21 0.07 -19.93
C TYR A 33 -6.98 1.59 -19.85
N LEU A 34 -5.83 2.02 -19.34
CA LEU A 34 -5.46 3.44 -19.30
C LEU A 34 -5.32 4.04 -20.71
N GLU A 35 -4.65 3.32 -21.62
CA GLU A 35 -4.49 3.75 -23.02
C GLU A 35 -5.82 3.84 -23.77
N GLY A 36 -6.80 3.01 -23.39
CA GLY A 36 -8.18 3.05 -23.88
C GLY A 36 -9.05 4.16 -23.25
N GLY A 37 -8.49 5.03 -22.40
CA GLY A 37 -9.21 6.09 -21.71
C GLY A 37 -9.96 5.65 -20.45
N GLY A 38 -9.78 4.40 -20.01
CA GLY A 38 -10.26 3.92 -18.73
C GLY A 38 -9.45 4.47 -17.55
N ARG A 39 -9.95 4.22 -16.35
CA ARG A 39 -9.31 4.63 -15.08
C ARG A 39 -8.91 3.41 -14.27
N ILE A 40 -7.85 3.55 -13.48
CA ILE A 40 -7.42 2.54 -12.53
C ILE A 40 -7.50 3.16 -11.15
N LEU A 41 -8.32 2.56 -10.29
CA LEU A 41 -8.48 2.94 -8.90
C LEU A 41 -7.75 1.91 -8.04
N ILE A 42 -6.94 2.37 -7.09
CA ILE A 42 -6.21 1.50 -6.17
C ILE A 42 -6.55 1.90 -4.74
N ASP A 43 -7.16 0.97 -4.02
CA ASP A 43 -7.41 1.10 -2.60
C ASP A 43 -6.37 0.30 -1.82
N VAL A 44 -5.61 0.99 -0.98
CA VAL A 44 -4.61 0.42 -0.10
C VAL A 44 -5.09 0.52 1.33
N THR A 45 -5.25 -0.62 2.00
CA THR A 45 -5.47 -0.66 3.45
C THR A 45 -4.20 -1.12 4.14
N VAL A 46 -3.67 -0.33 5.06
CA VAL A 46 -2.48 -0.66 5.85
C VAL A 46 -2.84 -0.85 7.31
N GLY A 47 -2.68 -2.08 7.80
CA GLY A 47 -2.74 -2.39 9.23
C GLY A 47 -1.35 -2.28 9.85
N VAL A 48 -1.13 -1.29 10.71
CA VAL A 48 0.18 -1.02 11.34
C VAL A 48 0.00 -0.43 12.75
N PRO A 49 0.95 -0.64 13.68
CA PRO A 49 0.90 0.03 14.97
C PRO A 49 1.02 1.55 14.83
N ASN A 50 0.30 2.32 15.65
CA ASN A 50 0.31 3.78 15.60
C ASN A 50 -0.09 4.31 14.21
N ALA A 51 -1.23 3.84 13.70
CA ALA A 51 -1.68 4.11 12.34
C ALA A 51 -1.77 5.62 12.02
N ASP A 52 -2.09 6.46 13.01
CA ASP A 52 -2.19 7.91 12.85
C ASP A 52 -0.86 8.60 12.52
N SER A 53 0.29 7.94 12.76
CA SER A 53 1.61 8.48 12.40
C SER A 53 2.06 8.09 10.99
N LEU A 54 1.21 7.41 10.22
CA LEU A 54 1.56 6.95 8.88
C LEU A 54 1.63 8.14 7.89
N ASP A 55 2.75 8.27 7.18
CA ASP A 55 2.84 9.17 6.03
C ASP A 55 2.17 8.49 4.81
N VAL A 56 0.90 8.84 4.63
CA VAL A 56 0.05 8.32 3.55
C VAL A 56 0.63 8.63 2.18
N GLU A 57 1.17 9.83 1.96
CA GLU A 57 1.73 10.21 0.66
C GLU A 57 2.97 9.38 0.32
N GLN A 58 3.81 9.08 1.31
CA GLN A 58 4.96 8.21 1.11
C GLN A 58 4.54 6.79 0.72
N VAL A 59 3.48 6.26 1.33
CA VAL A 59 2.92 4.95 0.97
C VAL A 59 2.31 4.96 -0.44
N GLN A 60 1.62 6.03 -0.83
CA GLN A 60 1.06 6.17 -2.19
C GLN A 60 2.14 6.06 -3.29
N ARG A 61 3.33 6.63 -3.05
CA ARG A 61 4.45 6.63 -4.00
C ARG A 61 5.05 5.24 -4.26
N GLU A 62 4.72 4.23 -3.46
CA GLU A 62 5.15 2.84 -3.70
C GLU A 62 4.42 2.20 -4.90
N LEU A 63 3.28 2.74 -5.31
CA LEU A 63 2.49 2.22 -6.43
C LEU A 63 2.89 2.93 -7.75
N PRO A 64 3.13 2.17 -8.84
CA PRO A 64 3.71 2.73 -10.06
C PRO A 64 2.72 3.49 -10.95
N LEU A 65 1.42 3.30 -10.76
CA LEU A 65 0.35 3.86 -11.59
C LEU A 65 -1.00 3.79 -10.87
N GLY A 66 -1.99 4.51 -11.39
CA GLY A 66 -3.37 4.52 -10.90
C GLY A 66 -3.66 5.66 -9.92
N GLU A 67 -4.94 5.84 -9.62
CA GLU A 67 -5.46 6.77 -8.62
C GLU A 67 -5.47 6.05 -7.27
N VAL A 68 -4.59 6.45 -6.36
CA VAL A 68 -4.33 5.70 -5.12
C VAL A 68 -5.00 6.37 -3.92
N THR A 69 -5.83 5.60 -3.22
CA THR A 69 -6.34 5.95 -1.89
C THR A 69 -5.69 5.03 -0.85
N VAL A 70 -5.13 5.61 0.22
CA VAL A 70 -4.55 4.83 1.32
C VAL A 70 -5.35 5.08 2.59
N SER A 71 -5.74 3.99 3.25
CA SER A 71 -6.37 3.99 4.56
C SER A 71 -5.44 3.33 5.56
N ALA A 72 -5.03 4.08 6.59
CA ALA A 72 -4.31 3.54 7.73
C ALA A 72 -5.32 3.04 8.78
N VAL A 73 -5.12 1.83 9.28
CA VAL A 73 -5.90 1.26 10.37
C VAL A 73 -4.96 0.69 11.42
N GLU A 74 -5.35 0.80 12.69
CA GLU A 74 -4.57 0.20 13.77
C GLU A 74 -4.53 -1.32 13.59
N GLY A 75 -3.33 -1.91 13.62
CA GLY A 75 -3.14 -3.33 13.36
C GLY A 75 -1.68 -3.75 13.31
N GLY A 76 -1.39 -4.84 12.59
CA GLY A 76 -0.02 -5.36 12.49
C GLY A 76 0.50 -5.88 13.84
N LEU A 77 1.79 -5.66 14.12
CA LEU A 77 2.40 -6.05 15.40
C LEU A 77 3.47 -5.07 15.85
N ARG A 78 3.37 -4.58 17.09
CA ARG A 78 4.49 -3.99 17.83
C ARG A 78 5.12 -5.09 18.68
N VAL A 79 6.38 -5.42 18.42
CA VAL A 79 7.06 -6.49 19.16
C VAL A 79 7.39 -6.00 20.58
N PRO A 80 6.90 -6.67 21.64
CA PRO A 80 7.19 -6.26 23.01
C PRO A 80 8.68 -6.31 23.31
N GLY A 81 9.21 -5.26 23.95
CA GLY A 81 10.62 -5.18 24.32
C GLY A 81 11.60 -4.93 23.17
N ALA A 82 11.10 -4.63 21.97
CA ALA A 82 11.92 -4.29 20.81
C ALA A 82 11.36 -3.06 20.07
N ASP A 83 12.18 -2.50 19.17
CA ASP A 83 11.79 -1.38 18.31
C ASP A 83 11.12 -1.83 17.00
N THR A 84 10.89 -3.14 16.87
CA THR A 84 10.34 -3.76 15.67
C THR A 84 8.84 -3.51 15.52
N LEU A 85 8.44 -2.98 14.37
CA LEU A 85 7.07 -2.87 13.91
C LEU A 85 6.85 -3.72 12.66
N ILE A 86 5.70 -4.40 12.62
CA ILE A 86 5.25 -5.19 11.48
C ILE A 86 3.96 -4.58 10.96
N ALA A 87 3.89 -4.36 9.64
CA ALA A 87 2.73 -3.87 8.92
C ALA A 87 2.20 -4.94 7.94
N CYS A 88 0.88 -5.00 7.83
CA CYS A 88 0.18 -5.74 6.78
C CYS A 88 -0.47 -4.75 5.81
N ALA A 89 -0.44 -5.07 4.52
CA ALA A 89 -1.08 -4.26 3.50
C ALA A 89 -1.99 -5.14 2.64
N ALA A 90 -3.17 -4.62 2.32
CA ALA A 90 -4.05 -5.13 1.29
C ALA A 90 -4.12 -4.09 0.17
N VAL A 91 -3.93 -4.53 -1.07
CA VAL A 91 -4.00 -3.68 -2.27
C VAL A 91 -5.13 -4.21 -3.15
N THR A 92 -6.17 -3.43 -3.32
CA THR A 92 -7.32 -3.74 -4.18
C THR A 92 -7.26 -2.88 -5.42
N VAL A 93 -7.43 -3.50 -6.59
CA VAL A 93 -7.36 -2.83 -7.88
C VAL A 93 -8.72 -2.92 -8.57
N CYS A 94 -9.26 -1.78 -8.97
CA CYS A 94 -10.48 -1.65 -9.73
C CYS A 94 -10.19 -0.94 -11.05
N VAL A 95 -10.85 -1.37 -12.12
CA VAL A 95 -10.77 -0.75 -13.45
C VAL A 95 -12.15 -0.18 -13.79
N GLU A 96 -12.19 1.08 -14.18
CA GLU A 96 -13.38 1.71 -14.77
C GLU A 96 -13.15 1.88 -16.26
N GLU A 97 -14.05 1.32 -17.07
CA GLU A 97 -14.02 1.51 -18.52
C GLU A 97 -14.42 2.95 -18.88
N ALA A 98 -13.87 3.46 -19.99
CA ALA A 98 -14.34 4.73 -20.54
C ALA A 98 -15.83 4.60 -20.92
N SER A 99 -16.66 5.55 -20.47
CA SER A 99 -18.03 5.66 -20.95
C SER A 99 -17.97 6.08 -22.43
N GLY A 100 -18.39 5.19 -23.33
CA GLY A 100 -18.51 5.48 -24.77
C GLY A 100 -19.60 6.50 -25.09
#